data_AF-A0A959X6J0-F1
#
_entry.id   AF-A0A959X6J0-F1
#
_cell.length_a   1.000
_cell.length_b   1.000
_cell.length_c   1.000
_cell.angle_alpha   90.00
_cell.angle_beta   90.00
_cell.angle_gamma   90.00
#
_symmetry.space_group_name_H-M   'P 1'
#
loop_
_entity.id
_entity.type
_entity.pdbx_description
1 polymer ?
#
loop_
_entity_poly.entity_id
_entity_poly.type
_entity_poly.pdbx_seq_one_letter_code
_entity_poly.pdbx_strand_id
1 'polypeptide(L)'
;TVVDLSGELLSVARREVDVTALAPQDAMRQLADLAGEALATVPPGGRLAGAALALPGLVDRLGRTVLRAPNLAQWEGLDIVDLWALSVDDAPVGLRAANDIDCSALTVLREQPGSSFIYVTGEVGIGS
;
A
#
# COMPACT_ATOMS: atom_id res chain seq x y z
N THR A 1 -3.16 -6.22 -4.27
CA THR A 1 -4.01 -5.99 -5.46
C THR A 1 -3.16 -5.56 -6.62
N VAL A 2 -3.45 -6.04 -7.83
CA VAL A 2 -2.82 -5.60 -9.07
C VAL A 2 -3.88 -4.98 -9.98
N VAL A 3 -3.60 -3.80 -10.48
CA VAL A 3 -4.45 -3.05 -11.41
C VAL A 3 -3.65 -2.63 -12.63
N ASP A 4 -4.31 -2.46 -13.77
CA ASP A 4 -3.71 -1.82 -14.93
C ASP A 4 -3.75 -0.29 -14.82
N LEU A 5 -3.27 0.42 -15.84
CA LEU A 5 -3.28 1.89 -15.86
C LEU A 5 -4.66 2.50 -16.17
N SER A 6 -5.62 1.70 -16.64
CA SER A 6 -7.02 2.12 -16.78
C SER A 6 -7.78 2.03 -15.45
N GLY A 7 -7.21 1.33 -14.46
CA GLY A 7 -7.82 1.04 -13.17
C GLY A 7 -8.56 -0.31 -13.13
N GLU A 8 -8.45 -1.11 -14.19
CA GLU A 8 -9.02 -2.46 -14.23
C GLU A 8 -8.28 -3.38 -13.25
N LEU A 9 -9.05 -4.16 -12.50
CA LEU A 9 -8.55 -5.12 -11.54
C LEU A 9 -8.06 -6.39 -12.24
N LEU A 10 -6.76 -6.67 -12.18
CA LEU A 10 -6.17 -7.86 -12.79
C LEU A 10 -6.06 -9.04 -11.82
N SER A 11 -5.71 -8.77 -10.55
CA SER A 11 -5.54 -9.82 -9.54
C SER A 11 -5.67 -9.28 -8.11
N VAL A 12 -6.13 -10.13 -7.20
CA VAL A 12 -6.19 -9.86 -5.76
C VAL A 12 -5.79 -11.09 -4.98
N ALA A 13 -4.75 -10.96 -4.16
CA ALA A 13 -4.42 -11.89 -3.09
C ALA A 13 -4.69 -11.23 -1.74
N ARG A 14 -5.20 -12.01 -0.77
CA ARG A 14 -5.51 -11.56 0.59
C ARG A 14 -5.04 -12.60 1.59
N ARG A 15 -4.56 -12.15 2.74
CA ARG A 15 -4.15 -13.00 3.85
C ARG A 15 -4.56 -12.34 5.16
N GLU A 16 -5.14 -13.13 6.06
CA GLU A 16 -5.46 -12.67 7.40
C GLU A 16 -4.21 -12.79 8.27
N VAL A 17 -3.78 -11.67 8.87
CA VAL A 17 -2.55 -11.56 9.64
C VAL A 17 -2.77 -10.59 10.79
N ASP A 18 -2.37 -10.97 12.00
CA ASP A 18 -2.25 -10.02 13.11
C ASP A 18 -0.94 -9.23 12.97
N VAL A 19 -1.01 -8.10 12.27
CA VAL A 19 0.15 -7.24 12.01
C VAL A 19 0.70 -6.62 13.30
N THR A 20 -0.13 -6.47 14.34
CA THR A 20 0.30 -5.87 15.61
C THR A 20 1.19 -6.81 16.42
N ALA A 21 1.06 -8.12 16.20
CA ALA A 21 1.91 -9.14 16.78
C ALA A 21 3.23 -9.36 16.02
N LEU A 22 3.43 -8.71 14.86
CA LEU A 22 4.60 -8.88 14.02
C LEU A 22 5.60 -7.74 14.16
N ALA A 23 6.88 -8.07 14.02
CA ALA A 23 7.91 -7.06 13.74
C ALA A 23 7.65 -6.46 12.34
N PRO A 24 7.89 -5.15 12.13
CA PRO A 24 7.66 -4.50 10.83
C PRO A 24 8.34 -5.19 9.65
N GLN A 25 9.56 -5.69 9.85
CA GLN A 25 10.32 -6.41 8.83
C GLN A 25 9.62 -7.70 8.38
N ASP A 26 9.02 -8.43 9.31
CA ASP A 26 8.34 -9.68 9.01
C ASP A 26 6.98 -9.44 8.35
N ALA A 27 6.27 -8.40 8.76
CA ALA A 27 5.06 -7.96 8.08
C ALA A 27 5.33 -7.51 6.64
N MET A 28 6.38 -6.71 6.41
CA MET A 28 6.78 -6.26 5.08
C MET A 28 7.24 -7.40 4.17
N ARG A 29 7.94 -8.41 4.73
CA ARG A 29 8.31 -9.62 4.00
C ARG A 29 7.08 -10.40 3.55
N GLN A 30 6.14 -10.65 4.46
CA GLN A 30 4.89 -11.34 4.13
C GLN A 30 4.06 -10.57 3.09
N LEU A 31 4.09 -9.24 3.13
CA LEU A 31 3.44 -8.40 2.12
C LEU A 31 4.11 -8.53 0.74
N ALA A 32 5.44 -8.57 0.68
CA ALA A 32 6.17 -8.76 -0.57
C ALA A 32 5.89 -10.14 -1.17
N ASP A 33 5.85 -11.19 -0.35
CA ASP A 33 5.47 -12.54 -0.78
C ASP A 33 4.06 -12.56 -1.37
N LEU A 34 3.09 -11.94 -0.67
CA LEU A 34 1.70 -11.85 -1.12
C LEU A 34 1.56 -11.04 -2.42
N ALA A 35 2.37 -10.00 -2.60
CA ALA A 35 2.43 -9.24 -3.84
C ALA A 35 2.98 -10.08 -5.00
N GLY A 36 4.02 -10.88 -4.75
CA GLY A 36 4.57 -11.84 -5.71
C GLY A 36 3.52 -12.88 -6.13
N GLU A 37 2.76 -13.43 -5.17
CA GLU A 37 1.65 -14.35 -5.44
C GLU A 37 0.58 -13.71 -6.35
N ALA A 38 0.19 -12.47 -6.08
CA ALA A 38 -0.80 -11.76 -6.90
C ALA A 38 -0.28 -11.45 -8.32
N LEU A 39 1.00 -11.12 -8.47
CA LEU A 39 1.63 -10.86 -9.77
C LEU A 39 1.77 -12.12 -10.61
N ALA A 40 2.03 -13.27 -9.98
CA ALA A 40 2.18 -14.54 -10.69
C ALA A 40 0.90 -15.00 -11.42
N THR A 41 -0.27 -14.47 -11.05
CA THR A 41 -1.54 -14.77 -11.73
C THR A 41 -1.87 -13.81 -12.87
N VAL A 42 -1.07 -12.75 -13.07
CA VAL A 42 -1.31 -11.74 -14.10
C VAL A 42 -0.76 -12.23 -15.45
N PRO A 43 -1.49 -12.08 -16.56
CA PRO A 43 -1.00 -12.45 -17.88
C PRO A 43 0.32 -11.75 -18.24
N PRO A 44 1.25 -12.44 -18.92
CA PRO A 44 2.51 -11.83 -19.35
C PRO A 44 2.28 -10.75 -20.42
N GLY A 45 3.26 -9.84 -20.57
CA GLY A 45 3.26 -8.79 -21.59
C GLY A 45 3.03 -7.37 -21.06
N GLY A 46 2.73 -7.23 -19.76
CA GLY A 46 2.70 -5.95 -19.06
C GLY A 46 4.05 -5.58 -18.46
N ARG A 47 4.25 -4.28 -18.17
CA ARG A 47 5.37 -3.79 -17.35
C ARG A 47 4.82 -3.26 -16.04
N LEU A 48 5.38 -3.73 -14.93
CA LEU A 48 5.00 -3.21 -13.61
C LEU A 48 5.49 -1.76 -13.46
N ALA A 49 4.56 -0.85 -13.18
CA ALA A 49 4.87 0.58 -13.01
C ALA A 49 5.41 0.92 -11.61
N GLY A 50 5.09 0.10 -10.60
CA GLY A 50 5.49 0.27 -9.21
C GLY A 50 4.49 -0.35 -8.25
N ALA A 51 4.73 -0.17 -6.96
CA ALA A 51 3.84 -0.60 -5.88
C ALA A 51 3.46 0.59 -4.99
N ALA A 52 2.25 0.52 -4.42
CA ALA A 52 1.78 1.47 -3.42
C ALA A 52 1.25 0.71 -2.19
N LEU A 53 1.60 1.20 -1.01
CA LEU A 53 1.12 0.68 0.27
C LEU A 53 0.22 1.73 0.95
N ALA A 54 -1.06 1.42 1.09
CA ALA A 54 -1.95 2.17 1.96
C ALA A 54 -1.86 1.59 3.37
N LEU A 55 -1.64 2.42 4.39
CA LEU A 55 -1.61 2.00 5.78
C LEU A 55 -2.16 3.08 6.73
N PRO A 56 -2.74 2.68 7.88
CA PRO A 56 -3.21 3.61 8.88
C PRO A 56 -2.02 4.25 9.62
N GLY A 57 -1.76 5.52 9.36
CA GLY A 57 -0.67 6.25 10.03
C GLY A 57 -0.17 7.47 9.27
N LEU A 58 0.68 8.22 9.94
CA LEU A 58 1.38 9.36 9.36
C LEU A 58 2.59 8.85 8.56
N VAL A 59 2.59 9.15 7.27
CA VAL A 59 3.69 8.87 6.34
C VAL A 59 4.33 10.20 5.95
N ASP A 60 5.63 10.19 5.70
CA ASP A 60 6.34 11.37 5.18
C ASP A 60 5.87 11.74 3.76
N ARG A 61 6.21 12.94 3.28
CA ARG A 61 5.75 13.43 1.97
C ARG A 61 6.28 12.62 0.79
N LEU A 62 7.41 11.93 0.95
CA LEU A 62 7.98 11.12 -0.12
C LEU A 62 7.37 9.71 -0.17
N GLY A 63 6.53 9.34 0.81
CA GLY A 63 5.95 8.01 0.91
C GLY A 63 6.99 6.94 1.25
N ARG A 64 8.09 7.31 1.90
CA ARG A 64 9.19 6.40 2.25
C ARG A 64 9.13 5.95 3.69
N THR A 65 8.76 6.86 4.59
CA THR A 65 8.89 6.64 6.03
C THR A 65 7.54 6.67 6.70
N VAL A 66 7.22 5.64 7.47
CA VAL A 66 6.12 5.67 8.44
C VAL A 66 6.61 6.45 9.65
N LEU A 67 6.19 7.70 9.76
CA LEU A 67 6.55 8.57 10.88
C LEU A 67 5.89 8.08 12.16
N ARG A 68 4.62 7.66 12.09
CA ARG A 68 3.88 7.11 13.24
C ARG A 68 2.62 6.39 12.78
N ALA A 69 2.44 5.13 13.17
CA ALA A 69 1.22 4.34 12.93
C ALA A 69 0.70 3.74 14.25
N PRO A 70 -0.17 4.46 14.98
CA PRO A 70 -0.56 4.09 16.35
C PRO A 70 -1.31 2.76 16.43
N ASN A 71 -2.00 2.37 15.36
CA ASN A 71 -2.76 1.12 15.28
C ASN A 71 -1.92 -0.08 14.84
N LEU A 72 -0.63 0.11 14.53
CA LEU A 72 0.29 -0.94 14.08
C LEU A 72 1.37 -1.25 15.12
N ALA A 73 1.15 -0.87 16.38
CA ALA A 73 2.07 -1.09 17.50
C ALA A 73 3.50 -0.55 17.28
N GLN A 74 4.41 -1.35 16.72
CA GLN A 74 5.85 -1.07 16.62
C GLN A 74 6.25 -0.20 15.41
N TRP A 75 5.28 0.42 14.74
CA TRP A 75 5.50 1.13 13.48
C TRP A 75 5.68 2.64 13.71
N GLU A 76 6.91 3.04 14.04
CA GLU A 76 7.29 4.44 14.26
C GLU A 76 8.71 4.71 13.75
N GLY A 77 8.89 5.78 12.96
CA GLY A 77 10.19 6.17 12.40
C GLY A 77 10.84 5.16 11.45
N LEU A 78 10.05 4.38 10.70
CA LEU A 78 10.54 3.29 9.86
C LEU A 78 10.61 3.69 8.39
N ASP A 79 11.78 3.56 7.74
CA ASP A 79 11.87 3.57 6.27
C ASP A 79 11.38 2.22 5.74
N ILE A 80 10.14 2.20 5.24
CA ILE A 80 9.50 0.97 4.76
C ILE A 80 9.98 0.59 3.35
N VAL A 81 10.59 1.50 2.61
CA VAL A 81 11.13 1.20 1.28
C VAL A 81 12.35 0.30 1.43
N ASP A 82 13.13 0.49 2.48
CA ASP A 82 14.28 -0.36 2.79
C ASP A 82 13.86 -1.75 3.30
N LEU A 83 12.62 -1.89 3.79
CA LEU A 83 12.03 -3.17 4.20
C LEU A 83 11.30 -3.88 3.06
N TRP A 84 11.12 -3.21 1.92
CA TRP A 84 10.39 -3.74 0.78
C TRP A 84 11.32 -4.51 -0.17
N ALA A 85 11.06 -5.81 -0.29
CA ALA A 85 11.87 -6.70 -1.11
C ALA A 85 11.00 -7.44 -2.15
N LEU A 86 10.64 -6.74 -3.23
CA LEU A 86 9.99 -7.34 -4.40
C LEU A 86 10.81 -7.04 -5.66
N SER A 87 11.02 -8.06 -6.48
CA SER A 87 11.62 -7.93 -7.81
C SER A 87 10.78 -8.64 -8.86
N VAL A 88 10.71 -8.06 -10.06
CA VAL A 88 10.05 -8.63 -11.24
C VAL A 88 11.03 -8.55 -12.40
N ASP A 89 11.26 -9.66 -13.10
CA ASP A 89 12.25 -9.77 -14.19
C ASP A 89 13.63 -9.24 -13.79
N ASP A 90 14.11 -9.66 -12.60
CA ASP A 90 15.37 -9.23 -11.97
C ASP A 90 15.50 -7.71 -11.71
N ALA A 91 14.41 -6.95 -11.85
CA ALA A 91 14.35 -5.53 -11.55
C ALA A 91 13.60 -5.27 -10.23
N PRO A 92 14.17 -4.47 -9.30
CA PRO A 92 13.51 -4.13 -8.06
C PRO A 92 12.27 -3.28 -8.31
N VAL A 93 11.20 -3.57 -7.59
CA VAL A 93 9.94 -2.82 -7.65
C VAL A 93 9.96 -1.73 -6.59
N GLY A 94 9.87 -0.46 -7.00
CA GLY A 94 9.76 0.64 -6.06
C GLY A 94 8.42 0.63 -5.32
N LEU A 95 8.46 0.92 -4.02
CA LEU A 95 7.28 1.10 -3.16
C LEU A 95 7.12 2.57 -2.76
N ARG A 96 5.87 3.02 -2.66
CA ARG A 96 5.51 4.25 -1.95
C ARG A 96 4.37 3.97 -0.98
N ALA A 97 4.49 4.42 0.26
CA ALA A 97 3.36 4.46 1.17
C ALA A 97 2.55 5.74 1.01
N ALA A 98 1.29 5.62 1.32
CA ALA A 98 0.36 6.71 1.52
C ALA A 98 -0.53 6.38 2.73
N ASN A 99 -1.09 7.42 3.33
CA ASN A 99 -2.13 7.22 4.32
C ASN A 99 -3.36 6.58 3.64
N ASP A 100 -4.00 5.64 4.33
CA ASP A 100 -5.17 4.91 3.86
C ASP A 100 -6.39 5.80 3.57
N ILE A 101 -6.52 6.92 4.29
CA ILE A 101 -7.58 7.92 4.10
C ILE A 101 -7.32 8.73 2.83
N ASP A 102 -6.06 9.14 2.58
CA ASP A 102 -5.67 9.83 1.34
C ASP A 102 -5.95 8.96 0.10
N CYS A 103 -5.65 7.66 0.18
CA CYS A 103 -5.95 6.69 -0.88
C CYS A 103 -7.46 6.52 -1.13
N SER A 104 -8.25 6.53 -0.06
CA SER A 104 -9.71 6.42 -0.15
C SER A 104 -10.32 7.67 -0.79
N ALA A 105 -9.83 8.86 -0.43
CA ALA A 105 -10.19 10.11 -1.10
C ALA A 105 -9.80 10.09 -2.59
N LEU A 106 -8.59 9.65 -2.95
CA LEU A 106 -8.17 9.62 -4.35
C LEU A 106 -9.05 8.73 -5.23
N THR A 107 -9.59 7.63 -4.67
CA THR A 107 -10.54 6.76 -5.37
C THR A 107 -11.84 7.50 -5.70
N VAL A 108 -12.37 8.29 -4.77
CA VAL A 108 -13.56 9.13 -5.00
C VAL A 108 -13.31 10.25 -6.02
N LEU A 109 -12.12 10.88 -6.01
CA LEU A 109 -11.75 11.90 -7.01
C LEU A 109 -11.63 11.33 -8.43
N ARG A 110 -11.25 10.06 -8.59
CA ARG A 110 -11.17 9.42 -9.92
C ARG A 110 -12.55 9.27 -10.57
N GLU A 111 -13.60 9.05 -9.78
CA GLU A 111 -14.96 8.95 -10.29
C GLU A 111 -15.56 10.32 -10.66
N GLN A 112 -15.06 11.41 -10.06
CA GLN A 112 -15.54 12.78 -10.32
C GLN A 112 -14.38 13.80 -10.38
N PRO A 113 -13.64 13.85 -11.51
CA PRO A 113 -12.55 14.82 -11.67
C PRO A 113 -13.08 16.26 -11.59
N GLY A 114 -12.58 17.06 -10.65
CA GLY A 114 -12.90 18.49 -10.51
C GLY A 114 -13.86 18.86 -9.37
N SER A 115 -14.41 17.88 -8.65
CA SER A 115 -15.25 18.11 -7.46
C SER A 115 -14.40 18.33 -6.20
N SER A 116 -14.87 19.16 -5.27
CA SER A 116 -14.31 19.29 -3.92
C SER A 116 -15.14 18.49 -2.94
N PHE A 117 -14.52 17.64 -2.13
CA PHE A 117 -15.17 16.92 -1.04
C PHE A 117 -14.20 16.76 0.15
N ILE A 118 -14.76 16.40 1.31
CA ILE A 118 -14.01 15.92 2.47
C ILE A 118 -14.40 14.45 2.65
N TYR A 119 -13.43 13.54 2.68
CA TYR A 119 -13.68 12.12 2.94
C TYR A 119 -13.36 11.83 4.41
N VAL A 120 -14.41 11.78 5.23
CA VAL A 120 -14.29 11.42 6.64
C VAL A 120 -14.59 9.94 6.78
N THR A 121 -13.60 9.16 7.21
CA THR A 121 -13.80 7.77 7.62
C THR A 121 -13.52 7.62 9.12
N GLY A 122 -14.44 6.94 9.80
CA GLY A 122 -14.36 6.63 11.22
C GLY A 122 -14.36 5.14 11.41
N GLU A 123 -13.18 4.57 11.69
CA GLU A 123 -13.05 3.18 12.11
C GLU A 123 -12.46 3.15 13.53
N VAL A 124 -11.23 2.69 13.74
CA VAL A 124 -10.58 2.70 15.08
C VAL A 124 -10.13 4.12 15.51
N GLY A 125 -10.15 5.08 14.58
CA GLY A 125 -9.93 6.52 14.80
C GLY A 125 -10.64 7.35 13.73
N ILE A 126 -10.74 8.67 13.95
CA ILE A 126 -11.29 9.63 12.99
C ILE A 126 -10.15 10.16 12.13
N GLY A 127 -10.28 10.13 10.81
CA GLY A 127 -9.36 10.86 9.95
C GLY A 127 -10.02 11.58 8.77
N SER A 128 -9.34 12.69 8.48
CA SER A 128 -9.59 13.82 7.57
C SER A 128 -9.20 13.65 6.12
#